data_AF-A0A485K5R8-F1
#
_entry.id   AF-A0A485K5R8-F1
#
_cell.length_a   1.000
_cell.length_b   1.000
_cell.length_c   1.000
_cell.angle_alpha   90.00
_cell.angle_beta   90.00
_cell.angle_gamma   90.00
#
_symmetry.space_group_name_H-M   'P 1'
#
loop_
_entity.id
_entity.type
_entity.pdbx_description
1 polymer ?
#
loop_
_entity_poly.entity_id
_entity_poly.type
_entity_poly.pdbx_seq_one_letter_code
_entity_poly.pdbx_strand_id
1 'polypeptide(L)'
;MQKLPRLWTLPQAKQLAWYELEGRVESALATASKLITLDVGGVLFKVPKETLLCVEGSYFLAMLGSGHWHPDTPHDAFFLDLHAGKFNRVLTFLRTGTLWLSDLSEHDQT
;
A
#
# COMPACT_ATOMS: atom_id res chain seq x y z
N MET A 1 29.47 -33.25 17.09
CA MET A 1 29.93 -32.32 16.03
C MET A 1 28.70 -31.77 15.30
N GLN A 2 28.23 -30.58 15.67
CA GLN A 2 27.19 -29.87 14.93
C GLN A 2 27.85 -29.19 13.72
N LYS A 3 27.51 -29.61 12.51
CA LYS A 3 27.99 -28.97 11.28
C LYS A 3 27.33 -27.59 11.18
N LEU A 4 28.11 -26.53 11.34
CA LEU A 4 27.70 -25.17 11.00
C LEU A 4 27.26 -25.12 9.53
N PRO A 5 26.04 -24.63 9.21
CA PRO A 5 25.60 -24.52 7.83
C PRO A 5 26.47 -23.50 7.08
N ARG A 6 26.83 -23.86 5.85
CA ARG A 6 27.82 -23.13 5.04
C ARG A 6 27.25 -21.80 4.55
N LEU A 7 27.97 -20.71 4.80
CA LEU A 7 27.62 -19.31 4.51
C LEU A 7 27.17 -18.99 3.06
N TRP A 8 27.40 -19.88 2.09
CA TRP A 8 27.04 -19.68 0.68
C TRP A 8 25.61 -20.07 0.30
N THR A 9 24.84 -20.72 1.18
CA THR A 9 23.40 -21.01 0.93
C THR A 9 22.49 -19.83 1.27
N LEU A 10 22.98 -18.86 2.05
CA LEU A 10 22.22 -17.69 2.48
C LEU A 10 21.75 -16.78 1.33
N PRO A 11 22.58 -16.51 0.29
CA PRO A 11 22.12 -15.73 -0.86
C PRO A 11 21.01 -16.44 -1.65
N GLN A 12 21.13 -17.76 -1.83
CA GLN A 12 20.15 -18.58 -2.57
C GLN A 12 18.82 -18.66 -1.83
N ALA A 13 18.85 -18.86 -0.52
CA ALA A 13 17.64 -18.86 0.32
C ALA A 13 16.95 -17.49 0.33
N LYS A 14 17.72 -16.39 0.41
CA LYS A 14 17.16 -15.03 0.32
C LYS A 14 16.51 -14.77 -1.04
N GLN A 15 17.14 -15.21 -2.12
CA GLN A 15 16.62 -15.02 -3.46
C GLN A 15 15.32 -15.80 -3.69
N LEU A 16 15.23 -17.04 -3.21
CA LEU A 16 13.99 -17.82 -3.28
C LEU A 16 12.87 -17.16 -2.47
N ALA A 17 13.16 -16.74 -1.23
CA ALA A 17 12.20 -16.02 -0.41
C ALA A 17 11.75 -14.71 -1.06
N TRP A 18 12.62 -14.05 -1.83
CA TRP A 18 12.26 -12.87 -2.60
C TRP A 18 11.26 -13.19 -3.72
N TYR A 19 11.55 -14.19 -4.55
CA TYR A 19 10.62 -14.59 -5.61
C TYR A 19 9.28 -15.08 -5.08
N GLU A 20 9.27 -15.78 -3.95
CA GLU A 20 8.03 -16.18 -3.28
C GLU A 20 7.21 -14.97 -2.81
N LEU A 21 7.88 -13.95 -2.25
CA LEU A 21 7.22 -12.71 -1.84
C LEU A 21 6.68 -11.93 -3.05
N GLU A 22 7.46 -11.79 -4.11
CA GLU A 22 7.01 -11.14 -5.36
C GLU A 22 5.79 -11.87 -5.95
N GLY A 23 5.83 -13.20 -6.05
CA GLY A 23 4.70 -13.98 -6.55
C GLY A 23 3.45 -13.86 -5.69
N ARG A 24 3.61 -13.75 -4.36
CA ARG A 24 2.49 -13.48 -3.45
C ARG A 24 1.90 -12.09 -3.67
N VAL A 25 2.75 -11.08 -3.84
CA VAL A 25 2.32 -9.71 -4.12
C VAL A 25 1.55 -9.66 -5.44
N GLU A 26 2.09 -10.26 -6.51
CA GLU A 26 1.42 -10.27 -7.82
C GLU A 26 0.05 -10.97 -7.75
N SER A 27 -0.03 -12.12 -7.07
CA SER A 27 -1.29 -12.86 -6.89
C SER A 27 -2.31 -12.06 -6.06
N ALA A 28 -1.88 -11.41 -4.98
CA ALA A 28 -2.74 -10.56 -4.16
C ALA A 28 -3.27 -9.35 -4.95
N LEU A 29 -2.41 -8.69 -5.72
CA LEU A 29 -2.81 -7.58 -6.57
C LEU A 29 -3.73 -8.01 -7.70
N ALA A 30 -3.54 -9.21 -8.28
CA ALA A 30 -4.41 -9.76 -9.32
C ALA A 30 -5.82 -10.05 -8.81
N THR A 31 -5.94 -10.52 -7.57
CA THR A 31 -7.23 -10.87 -6.93
C THR A 31 -7.94 -9.67 -6.29
N ALA A 32 -7.21 -8.62 -5.91
CA ALA A 32 -7.79 -7.40 -5.34
C ALA A 32 -8.78 -6.73 -6.31
N SER A 33 -9.89 -6.19 -5.75
CA SER A 33 -10.92 -5.46 -6.49
C SER A 33 -10.34 -4.33 -7.34
N LYS A 34 -10.98 -4.03 -8.48
CA LYS A 34 -10.61 -2.89 -9.34
C LYS A 34 -10.91 -1.55 -8.68
N LEU A 35 -11.90 -1.51 -7.79
CA LEU A 35 -12.29 -0.33 -7.02
C LEU A 35 -12.12 -0.65 -5.54
N ILE A 36 -11.26 0.10 -4.88
CA ILE A 36 -10.91 -0.08 -3.46
C ILE A 36 -11.68 0.95 -2.65
N THR A 37 -12.31 0.51 -1.56
CA THR A 37 -12.91 1.39 -0.57
C THR A 37 -11.92 1.61 0.57
N LEU A 38 -11.65 2.88 0.89
CA LEU A 38 -10.82 3.30 2.01
C LEU A 38 -11.70 4.03 3.02
N ASP A 39 -11.67 3.63 4.28
CA ASP A 39 -12.20 4.41 5.39
C ASP A 39 -11.06 5.23 5.98
N VAL A 40 -11.07 6.54 5.74
CA VAL A 40 -10.01 7.45 6.17
C VAL A 40 -10.54 8.30 7.30
N GLY A 41 -10.20 7.95 8.55
CA GLY A 41 -10.66 8.66 9.74
C GLY A 41 -12.20 8.76 9.85
N GLY A 42 -12.94 7.77 9.34
CA GLY A 42 -14.40 7.71 9.33
C GLY A 42 -15.06 8.18 8.03
N VAL A 43 -14.28 8.62 7.02
CA VAL A 43 -14.80 9.08 5.73
C VAL A 43 -14.44 8.09 4.63
N LEU A 44 -15.46 7.63 3.89
CA LEU A 44 -15.27 6.65 2.82
C LEU A 44 -14.80 7.29 1.51
N PHE A 45 -13.72 6.77 0.95
CA PHE A 45 -13.20 7.08 -0.38
C PHE A 45 -13.26 5.83 -1.25
N LYS A 46 -13.81 5.96 -2.47
CA LYS A 46 -13.75 4.91 -3.49
C LYS A 46 -12.71 5.30 -4.54
N VAL A 47 -11.70 4.46 -4.69
CA VAL A 47 -10.51 4.79 -5.50
C VAL A 47 -10.17 3.63 -6.42
N PRO A 48 -9.92 3.86 -7.72
CA PRO A 48 -9.43 2.82 -8.61
C PRO A 48 -8.11 2.24 -8.10
N LYS A 49 -7.97 0.91 -8.15
CA LYS A 49 -6.75 0.20 -7.74
C LYS A 49 -5.52 0.75 -8.48
N GLU A 50 -5.63 1.02 -9.77
CA GLU A 50 -4.56 1.60 -10.59
C GLU A 50 -4.08 2.97 -10.07
N THR A 51 -4.97 3.78 -9.48
CA THR A 51 -4.58 5.07 -8.89
C THR A 51 -3.76 4.84 -7.63
N LEU A 52 -4.14 3.88 -6.79
CA LEU A 52 -3.40 3.56 -5.58
C LEU A 52 -2.03 2.92 -5.89
N LEU A 53 -1.92 2.19 -7.00
CA LEU A 53 -0.70 1.51 -7.42
C LEU A 53 0.20 2.32 -8.37
N CYS A 54 -0.14 3.58 -8.66
CA CYS A 54 0.63 4.40 -9.62
C CYS A 54 2.05 4.73 -9.14
N VAL A 55 2.31 4.64 -7.83
CA VAL A 55 3.64 4.82 -7.24
C VAL A 55 4.14 3.47 -6.75
N GLU A 56 5.18 2.97 -7.40
CA GLU A 56 5.85 1.72 -7.02
C GLU A 56 6.48 1.83 -5.63
N GLY A 57 6.44 0.74 -4.86
CA GLY A 57 6.96 0.71 -3.49
C GLY A 57 6.17 1.55 -2.48
N SER A 58 5.05 2.15 -2.88
CA SER A 58 4.22 2.97 -1.98
C SER A 58 3.52 2.14 -0.91
N TYR A 59 3.03 2.84 0.12
CA TYR A 59 2.20 2.27 1.17
C TYR A 59 1.03 1.43 0.61
N PHE A 60 0.38 1.89 -0.45
CA PHE A 60 -0.77 1.19 -1.03
C PHE A 60 -0.40 -0.10 -1.75
N LEU A 61 0.81 -0.18 -2.33
CA LEU A 61 1.33 -1.42 -2.89
C LEU A 61 1.48 -2.48 -1.79
N ALA A 62 2.08 -2.10 -0.65
CA ALA A 62 2.19 -3.00 0.49
C ALA A 62 0.80 -3.36 1.05
N MET A 63 -0.09 -2.37 1.16
CA MET A 63 -1.46 -2.53 1.66
C MET A 63 -2.22 -3.63 0.91
N LEU A 64 -2.19 -3.56 -0.43
CA LEU A 64 -2.93 -4.49 -1.28
C LEU A 64 -2.14 -5.78 -1.58
N GLY A 65 -0.81 -5.73 -1.58
CA GLY A 65 0.06 -6.82 -2.04
C GLY A 65 0.55 -7.77 -0.94
N SER A 66 0.65 -7.31 0.31
CA SER A 66 1.25 -8.13 1.38
C SER A 66 0.38 -9.31 1.82
N GLY A 67 -0.94 -9.22 1.61
CA GLY A 67 -1.93 -10.16 2.15
C GLY A 67 -2.10 -10.08 3.67
N HIS A 68 -1.51 -9.09 4.34
CA HIS A 68 -1.66 -8.88 5.78
C HIS A 68 -2.84 -7.97 6.12
N TRP A 69 -3.19 -7.04 5.22
CA TRP A 69 -4.34 -6.17 5.39
C TRP A 69 -5.54 -6.76 4.65
N HIS A 70 -6.68 -6.70 5.32
CA HIS A 70 -7.96 -7.06 4.77
C HIS A 70 -8.93 -5.93 5.05
N PRO A 71 -9.90 -5.68 4.17
CA PRO A 71 -11.00 -4.80 4.51
C PRO A 71 -11.80 -5.41 5.66
N ASP A 72 -11.78 -4.76 6.82
CA ASP A 72 -12.36 -5.28 8.07
C ASP A 72 -13.39 -4.32 8.70
N THR A 73 -13.64 -3.17 8.07
CA THR A 73 -14.67 -2.23 8.48
C THR A 73 -16.04 -2.60 7.91
N PRO A 74 -17.13 -2.02 8.44
CA PRO A 74 -18.39 -1.94 7.70
C PRO A 74 -18.13 -1.41 6.28
N HIS A 75 -18.81 -1.99 5.29
CA HIS A 75 -18.66 -1.67 3.86
C HIS A 75 -17.43 -2.23 3.15
N ASP A 76 -16.72 -3.22 3.72
CA ASP A 76 -15.59 -3.88 3.03
C ASP A 76 -14.51 -2.85 2.65
N ALA A 77 -14.12 -1.99 3.61
CA ALA A 77 -13.12 -0.94 3.41
C ALA A 77 -11.86 -1.18 4.25
N PHE A 78 -10.74 -0.66 3.74
CA PHE A 78 -9.48 -0.60 4.50
C PHE A 78 -9.51 0.63 5.39
N PHE A 79 -9.33 0.46 6.70
CA PHE A 79 -9.23 1.58 7.62
C PHE A 79 -7.84 2.23 7.58
N LEU A 80 -7.81 3.55 7.44
CA LEU A 80 -6.64 4.40 7.47
C LEU A 80 -6.85 5.43 8.58
N ASP A 81 -6.02 5.35 9.62
CA ASP A 81 -5.98 6.34 10.70
C ASP A 81 -5.28 7.63 10.23
N LEU A 82 -5.93 8.33 9.29
CA LEU A 82 -5.46 9.58 8.70
C LEU A 82 -6.60 10.61 8.69
N HIS A 83 -6.24 11.88 8.60
CA HIS A 83 -7.22 12.96 8.53
C HIS A 83 -7.86 13.05 7.13
N ALA A 84 -9.15 12.70 7.04
CA ALA A 84 -9.93 12.69 5.80
C ALA A 84 -9.80 13.98 4.97
N GLY A 85 -9.87 15.14 5.63
CA GLY A 85 -9.82 16.44 4.94
C GLY A 85 -8.50 16.72 4.21
N LYS A 86 -7.40 16.08 4.63
CA LYS A 86 -6.08 16.22 3.99
C LYS A 86 -5.85 15.14 2.94
N PHE A 87 -6.55 14.00 3.04
CA PHE A 87 -6.36 12.84 2.18
C PHE A 87 -6.70 13.11 0.71
N ASN A 88 -7.59 14.06 0.43
CA ASN A 88 -7.86 14.50 -0.94
C ASN A 88 -6.59 14.94 -1.69
N ARG A 89 -5.63 15.57 -1.01
CA ARG A 89 -4.35 15.98 -1.63
C ARG A 89 -3.52 14.78 -2.07
N VAL A 90 -3.50 13.72 -1.26
CA VAL A 90 -2.85 12.45 -1.60
C VAL A 90 -3.49 11.86 -2.86
N LEU A 91 -4.82 11.79 -2.90
CA LEU A 91 -5.52 11.27 -4.08
C LEU A 91 -5.32 12.14 -5.32
N THR A 92 -5.30 13.46 -5.19
CA THR A 92 -4.99 14.37 -6.31
C THR A 92 -3.57 14.13 -6.83
N PHE A 93 -2.59 13.97 -5.93
CA PHE A 93 -1.23 13.63 -6.31
C PHE A 93 -1.18 12.29 -7.06
N LEU A 94 -1.79 11.24 -6.54
CA LEU A 94 -1.80 9.92 -7.19
C LEU A 94 -2.48 9.95 -8.58
N ARG A 95 -3.47 10.81 -8.79
CA ARG A 95 -4.18 10.92 -10.09
C ARG A 95 -3.43 11.77 -11.12
N THR A 96 -2.69 12.78 -10.67
CA THR A 96 -2.16 13.83 -11.55
C THR A 96 -0.64 13.90 -11.57
N GLY A 97 0.04 13.21 -10.65
CA GLY A 97 1.47 13.36 -10.39
C GLY A 97 1.86 14.71 -9.77
N THR A 98 0.90 15.59 -9.47
CA THR A 98 1.17 16.96 -8.98
C THR A 98 0.61 17.12 -7.57
N LEU A 99 1.46 17.57 -6.65
CA LEU A 99 1.05 17.89 -5.29
C LEU A 99 0.67 19.37 -5.20
N TRP A 100 -0.60 19.64 -4.89
CA TRP A 100 -1.08 21.01 -4.70
C TRP A 100 -0.89 21.44 -3.25
N LEU A 101 -0.01 22.42 -3.07
CA LEU A 101 0.37 22.98 -1.77
C LEU A 101 -0.26 24.35 -1.52
N SER A 102 -0.84 24.96 -2.56
CA SER A 102 -1.69 26.14 -2.42
C SER A 102 -2.83 25.78 -1.46
N ASP A 103 -3.02 26.60 -0.42
CA ASP A 103 -4.00 26.42 0.67
C ASP A 103 -3.59 25.48 1.81
N LEU A 104 -2.30 25.14 1.94
CA LEU A 104 -1.79 24.57 3.20
C LEU A 104 -1.81 25.65 4.30
N SER A 105 -2.44 25.32 5.43
CA SER A 105 -2.29 26.14 6.64
C SER A 105 -0.84 26.11 7.12
N GLU A 106 -0.39 27.09 7.90
CA GLU A 106 0.97 27.07 8.49
C GLU A 106 1.24 25.77 9.24
N HIS A 107 0.23 25.24 9.94
CA HIS A 107 0.29 23.96 10.65
C HIS A 107 0.44 22.73 9.74
N ASP A 108 0.11 22.84 8.45
CA ASP A 108 0.26 21.75 7.48
C ASP A 108 1.60 21.81 6.72
N GLN A 109 2.38 22.89 6.90
CA GLN A 109 3.65 23.11 6.18
C GLN A 109 4.89 22.64 6.98
N THR A 110 4.70 22.25 8.24
CA THR A 110 5.75 21.88 9.20
C THR A 110 5.50 20.52 9.80
#